data_AF-A0A815FZD7-F1
#
_entry.id   AF-A0A815FZD7-F1
#
_cell.length_a   1.000
_cell.length_b   1.000
_cell.length_c   1.000
_cell.angle_alpha   90.00
_cell.angle_beta   90.00
_cell.angle_gamma   90.00
#
_symmetry.space_group_name_H-M   'P 1'
#
loop_
_entity.id
_entity.type
_entity.pdbx_description
1 polymer ?
#
loop_
_entity_poly.entity_id
_entity_poly.type
_entity_poly.pdbx_seq_one_letter_code
_entity_poly.pdbx_strand_id
1 'polypeptide(L)'
;MSKQSKSNASTIDSAVSDESPGANFQIFVDMQNLYNKLKLLNYDNEYVSEWRMKPLSRIYFAIQTNSGEQLHSFLSLASWLFQKAGYKYEKPSEDDDQSVLLQNIIGQFRKMGYEINFGANKLRSGSGESVVYFLNKIADEALKKTNFTWRRPEKPEEVSDDDQPKDEESEVDMNKIDEEMFNKLSLRIESKSDDIVIHFPIQYKHPKKPVNLTNNNDFSNLTLNDIQTTILNIFKTAKTFIDELKTTGLLKRNNVYELKELSLAVYK
;
A
#
# COMPACT_ATOMS: atom_id res chain seq x y z
N MET A 1 -46.87 14.40 41.40
CA MET A 1 -45.44 14.03 41.52
C MET A 1 -45.31 12.52 41.40
N SER A 2 -44.27 12.04 40.71
CA SER A 2 -43.87 10.64 40.37
C SER A 2 -44.79 9.89 39.37
N LYS A 3 -44.41 9.60 38.10
CA LYS A 3 -43.28 8.80 37.51
C LYS A 3 -43.22 7.42 38.18
N GLN A 4 -43.28 6.24 37.57
CA GLN A 4 -42.83 5.60 36.31
C GLN A 4 -43.65 4.26 36.27
N SER A 5 -43.86 3.48 35.22
CA SER A 5 -42.92 2.91 34.24
C SER A 5 -43.77 2.17 33.20
N LYS A 6 -43.75 2.60 31.93
CA LYS A 6 -44.18 1.77 30.80
C LYS A 6 -42.93 1.26 30.11
N SER A 7 -42.79 -0.06 30.11
CA SER A 7 -41.80 -0.81 29.34
C SER A 7 -42.10 -0.66 27.85
N ASN A 8 -41.40 0.23 27.17
CA ASN A 8 -41.35 0.24 25.71
C ASN A 8 -40.26 -0.76 25.29
N ALA A 9 -40.69 -1.93 24.85
CA ALA A 9 -39.84 -2.86 24.13
C ALA A 9 -39.44 -2.19 22.81
N SER A 10 -38.17 -1.76 22.72
CA SER A 10 -37.56 -1.30 21.49
C SER A 10 -37.31 -2.52 20.59
N THR A 11 -38.20 -2.75 19.63
CA THR A 11 -37.90 -3.57 18.46
C THR A 11 -36.71 -2.93 17.75
N ILE A 12 -35.55 -3.56 17.87
CA ILE A 12 -34.35 -3.23 17.10
C ILE A 12 -34.64 -3.72 15.68
N ASP A 13 -35.12 -2.80 14.84
CA ASP A 13 -35.19 -3.00 13.40
C ASP A 13 -33.75 -2.87 12.88
N SER A 14 -33.04 -4.01 12.85
CA SER A 14 -31.76 -4.13 12.18
C SER A 14 -32.01 -3.99 10.67
N ALA A 15 -32.00 -2.75 10.19
CA ALA A 15 -31.91 -2.46 8.77
C ALA A 15 -30.66 -3.15 8.23
N VAL A 16 -30.87 -4.28 7.55
CA VAL A 16 -29.89 -4.87 6.65
C VAL A 16 -29.71 -3.82 5.56
N SER A 17 -28.61 -3.08 5.61
CA SER A 17 -28.23 -2.21 4.50
C SER A 17 -28.06 -3.12 3.28
N ASP A 18 -28.96 -2.99 2.30
CA ASP A 18 -28.88 -3.54 0.93
C ASP A 18 -27.70 -2.91 0.16
N GLU A 19 -26.56 -2.77 0.81
CA GLU A 19 -25.35 -2.28 0.18
C GLU A 19 -24.81 -3.40 -0.69
N SER A 20 -24.83 -3.17 -2.01
CA SER A 20 -24.28 -4.11 -2.98
C SER A 20 -22.89 -4.55 -2.54
N PRO A 21 -22.53 -5.85 -2.66
CA PRO A 21 -21.20 -6.33 -2.29
C PRO A 21 -20.05 -5.55 -2.95
N GLY A 22 -20.32 -4.87 -4.08
CA GLY A 22 -19.39 -3.98 -4.77
C GLY A 22 -19.13 -2.63 -4.10
N ALA A 23 -20.02 -2.15 -3.23
CA ALA A 23 -19.90 -0.84 -2.58
C ALA A 23 -18.64 -0.74 -1.71
N ASN A 24 -18.27 -1.85 -1.05
CA ASN A 24 -17.03 -1.95 -0.27
C ASN A 24 -15.77 -1.73 -1.12
N PHE A 25 -15.84 -1.92 -2.43
CA PHE A 25 -14.72 -1.73 -3.36
C PHE A 25 -14.70 -0.34 -4.00
N GLN A 26 -15.72 0.48 -3.79
CA GLN A 26 -15.83 1.81 -4.41
C GLN A 26 -14.64 2.71 -4.04
N ILE A 27 -14.14 2.60 -2.80
CA ILE A 27 -12.96 3.34 -2.35
C ILE A 27 -11.71 3.11 -3.23
N PHE A 28 -11.53 1.90 -3.76
CA PHE A 28 -10.39 1.60 -4.64
C PHE A 28 -10.56 2.23 -6.02
N VAL A 29 -11.79 2.28 -6.53
CA VAL A 29 -12.13 2.98 -7.78
C VAL A 29 -11.87 4.47 -7.62
N ASP A 30 -12.33 5.06 -6.52
CA ASP A 30 -12.14 6.49 -6.23
C ASP A 30 -10.67 6.84 -6.01
N MET A 31 -9.90 5.95 -5.38
CA MET A 31 -8.45 6.10 -5.23
C MET A 31 -7.73 6.00 -6.58
N GLN A 32 -8.15 5.07 -7.45
CA GLN A 32 -7.60 4.96 -8.80
C GLN A 32 -7.90 6.23 -9.62
N ASN A 33 -9.10 6.76 -9.51
CA ASN A 33 -9.49 8.03 -10.12
C ASN A 33 -8.63 9.18 -9.62
N LEU A 34 -8.40 9.27 -8.30
CA LEU A 34 -7.49 10.25 -7.72
C LEU A 34 -6.08 10.10 -8.32
N TYR A 35 -5.54 8.89 -8.35
CA TYR A 35 -4.20 8.64 -8.89
C TYR A 35 -4.07 9.08 -10.35
N ASN A 36 -5.08 8.82 -11.17
CA ASN A 36 -5.11 9.29 -12.56
C ASN A 36 -5.10 10.82 -12.64
N LYS A 37 -5.89 11.51 -11.81
CA LYS A 37 -5.89 12.99 -11.72
C LYS A 37 -4.53 13.53 -11.29
N LEU A 38 -3.85 12.87 -10.34
CA LEU A 38 -2.50 13.24 -9.93
C LEU A 38 -1.51 13.16 -11.10
N LYS A 39 -1.57 12.09 -11.90
CA LYS A 39 -0.71 11.97 -13.10
C LYS A 39 -0.96 13.10 -14.11
N LEU A 40 -2.22 13.47 -14.32
CA LEU A 40 -2.57 14.61 -15.19
C LEU A 40 -2.04 15.95 -14.64
N LEU A 41 -1.91 16.07 -13.32
CA LEU A 41 -1.35 17.25 -12.62
C LEU A 41 0.18 17.24 -12.51
N ASN A 42 0.88 16.38 -13.27
CA ASN A 42 2.34 16.28 -13.28
C ASN A 42 2.96 15.86 -11.93
N TYR A 43 2.28 14.94 -11.23
CA TYR A 43 2.65 14.43 -9.90
C TYR A 43 4.11 13.92 -9.79
N ASP A 44 4.64 13.21 -10.79
CA ASP A 44 5.99 12.62 -10.68
C ASP A 44 7.10 13.68 -10.67
N ASN A 45 6.95 14.74 -11.46
CA ASN A 45 7.95 15.80 -11.53
C ASN A 45 7.78 16.78 -10.37
N GLU A 46 6.56 17.21 -10.07
CA GLU A 46 6.34 18.25 -9.07
C GLU A 46 6.25 17.68 -7.65
N TYR A 47 5.35 16.73 -7.39
CA TYR A 47 5.15 16.22 -6.03
C TYR A 47 6.29 15.28 -5.58
N VAL A 48 6.71 14.36 -6.45
CA VAL A 48 7.78 13.41 -6.09
C VAL A 48 9.15 14.07 -6.18
N SER A 49 9.46 14.77 -7.28
CA SER A 49 10.82 15.30 -7.49
C SER A 49 11.04 16.67 -6.83
N GLU A 50 10.23 17.69 -7.14
CA GLU A 50 10.41 19.04 -6.57
C GLU A 50 10.08 19.09 -5.07
N TRP A 51 8.95 18.52 -4.67
CA TRP A 51 8.54 18.45 -3.27
C TRP A 51 9.25 17.35 -2.47
N ARG A 52 10.05 16.48 -3.13
CA ARG A 52 10.81 15.39 -2.50
C ARG A 52 9.95 14.47 -1.63
N MET A 53 8.72 14.19 -2.06
CA MET A 53 7.81 13.29 -1.37
C MET A 53 7.96 11.87 -1.88
N LYS A 54 7.68 10.88 -1.01
CA LYS A 54 7.68 9.48 -1.42
C LYS A 54 6.59 9.24 -2.48
N PRO A 55 6.88 8.45 -3.54
CA PRO A 55 5.86 8.01 -4.47
C PRO A 55 4.74 7.26 -3.75
N LEU A 56 3.49 7.63 -4.03
CA LEU A 56 2.31 7.03 -3.43
C LEU A 56 1.86 5.82 -4.25
N SER A 57 1.57 4.72 -3.57
CA SER A 57 0.95 3.54 -4.20
C SER A 57 -0.51 3.83 -4.63
N ARG A 58 -1.00 3.12 -5.65
CA ARG A 58 -2.37 3.27 -6.18
C ARG A 58 -3.48 2.98 -5.17
N ILE A 59 -3.17 2.34 -4.05
CA ILE A 59 -4.12 2.02 -2.98
C ILE A 59 -3.78 2.71 -1.65
N TYR A 60 -2.83 3.64 -1.66
CA TYR A 60 -2.15 4.13 -0.46
C TYR A 60 -3.09 4.74 0.59
N PHE A 61 -4.07 5.54 0.17
CA PHE A 61 -5.06 6.12 1.09
C PHE A 61 -6.31 5.25 1.27
N ALA A 62 -6.49 4.22 0.46
CA ALA A 62 -7.64 3.31 0.57
C ALA A 62 -7.48 2.34 1.74
N ILE A 63 -6.25 1.87 1.99
CA ILE A 63 -5.93 0.92 3.06
C ILE A 63 -5.16 1.64 4.17
N GLN A 64 -5.63 1.50 5.40
CA GLN A 64 -4.88 1.99 6.55
C GLN A 64 -3.61 1.15 6.75
N THR A 65 -2.46 1.81 6.83
CA THR A 65 -1.16 1.18 7.09
C THR A 65 -0.57 1.82 8.34
N ASN A 66 0.26 2.85 8.19
CA ASN A 66 0.72 3.69 9.27
C ASN A 66 -0.07 5.01 9.27
N SER A 67 -0.98 5.17 10.23
CA SER A 67 -1.84 6.36 10.29
C SER A 67 -1.07 7.67 10.46
N GLY A 68 0.07 7.67 11.16
CA GLY A 68 0.88 8.87 11.35
C GLY A 68 1.56 9.32 10.06
N GLU A 69 2.19 8.38 9.34
CA GLU A 69 2.81 8.66 8.04
C GLU A 69 1.77 8.98 6.97
N GLN A 70 0.65 8.27 6.97
CA GLN A 70 -0.46 8.52 6.05
C GLN A 70 -1.09 9.90 6.29
N LEU A 71 -1.23 10.34 7.55
CA LEU A 71 -1.70 11.69 7.87
C LEU A 71 -0.73 12.75 7.34
N HIS A 72 0.57 12.60 7.58
CA HIS A 72 1.57 13.53 7.03
C HIS A 72 1.56 13.56 5.50
N SER A 73 1.46 12.40 4.86
CA SER A 73 1.36 12.26 3.40
C SER A 73 0.08 12.92 2.86
N PHE A 74 -1.04 12.74 3.55
CA PHE A 74 -2.32 13.37 3.23
C PHE A 74 -2.24 14.89 3.31
N LEU A 75 -1.71 15.43 4.41
CA LEU A 75 -1.53 16.87 4.59
C LEU A 75 -0.63 17.45 3.50
N SER A 76 0.50 16.80 3.22
CA SER A 76 1.43 17.22 2.18
C SER A 76 0.79 17.21 0.79
N LEU A 77 0.06 16.15 0.45
CA LEU A 77 -0.64 16.06 -0.83
C LEU A 77 -1.76 17.09 -0.95
N ALA A 78 -2.53 17.31 0.11
CA ALA A 78 -3.58 18.33 0.14
C ALA A 78 -2.98 19.73 -0.07
N SER A 79 -1.89 20.08 0.62
CA SER A 79 -1.18 21.35 0.44
C SER A 79 -0.71 21.53 -1.00
N TRP A 80 -0.10 20.51 -1.60
CA TRP A 80 0.32 20.56 -3.01
C TRP A 80 -0.87 20.75 -3.95
N LEU A 81 -1.97 20.01 -3.75
CA LEU A 81 -3.18 20.17 -4.57
C LEU A 81 -3.80 21.56 -4.43
N PHE A 82 -3.82 22.14 -3.23
CA PHE A 82 -4.24 23.53 -3.04
C PHE A 82 -3.33 24.52 -3.77
N GLN A 83 -2.02 24.29 -3.78
CA GLN A 83 -1.08 25.09 -4.55
C GLN A 83 -1.39 25.02 -6.05
N LYS A 84 -1.67 23.82 -6.58
CA LYS A 84 -2.10 23.63 -7.97
C LYS A 84 -3.45 24.28 -8.30
N ALA A 85 -4.36 24.34 -7.33
CA ALA A 85 -5.64 25.06 -7.46
C ALA A 85 -5.48 26.60 -7.37
N GLY A 86 -4.26 27.11 -7.11
CA GLY A 86 -3.95 28.54 -7.07
C GLY A 86 -4.03 29.18 -5.69
N TYR A 87 -4.09 28.38 -4.62
CA TYR A 87 -4.03 28.86 -3.24
C TYR A 87 -2.59 28.88 -2.72
N LYS A 88 -2.31 29.78 -1.77
CA LYS A 88 -0.99 29.86 -1.13
C LYS A 88 -0.88 28.80 -0.03
N TYR A 89 -0.27 27.68 -0.36
CA TYR A 89 0.06 26.61 0.58
C TYR A 89 1.54 26.27 0.46
N GLU A 90 2.16 26.03 1.61
CA GLU A 90 3.54 25.59 1.72
C GLU A 90 3.57 24.11 2.08
N LYS A 91 4.72 23.48 1.82
CA LYS A 91 4.95 22.09 2.20
C LYS A 91 4.99 21.99 3.73
N PRO A 92 4.19 21.10 4.34
CA PRO A 92 4.31 20.79 5.77
C PRO A 92 5.73 20.37 6.16
N SER A 93 6.25 20.96 7.22
CA SER A 93 7.48 20.55 7.89
C SER A 93 7.21 19.38 8.85
N GLU A 94 8.27 18.65 9.23
CA GLU A 94 8.17 17.57 10.23
C GLU A 94 7.87 18.11 11.64
N ASP A 95 8.25 19.36 11.93
CA ASP A 95 7.99 20.04 13.20
C ASP A 95 6.59 20.65 13.31
N ASP A 96 5.83 20.69 12.21
CA ASP A 96 4.52 21.32 12.19
C ASP A 96 3.48 20.48 12.94
N ASP A 97 2.59 21.16 13.68
CA ASP A 97 1.46 20.50 14.35
C ASP A 97 0.44 20.01 13.30
N GLN A 98 0.41 18.69 13.10
CA GLN A 98 -0.48 18.01 12.18
C GLN A 98 -1.97 18.31 12.44
N SER A 99 -2.36 18.54 13.69
CA SER A 99 -3.75 18.89 14.03
C SER A 99 -4.09 20.30 13.57
N VAL A 100 -3.15 21.25 13.70
CA VAL A 100 -3.33 22.62 13.21
C VAL A 100 -3.41 22.64 11.69
N LEU A 101 -2.48 21.95 11.01
CA LEU A 101 -2.50 21.80 9.55
C LEU A 101 -3.80 21.18 9.06
N LEU A 102 -4.29 20.13 9.73
CA LEU A 102 -5.56 19.49 9.41
C LEU A 102 -6.74 20.48 9.50
N GLN A 103 -6.80 21.29 10.55
CA GLN A 103 -7.85 22.31 10.66
C GLN A 103 -7.73 23.38 9.57
N ASN A 104 -6.51 23.77 9.20
CA ASN A 104 -6.28 24.74 8.13
C ASN A 104 -6.78 24.22 6.78
N ILE A 105 -6.45 22.98 6.40
CA ILE A 105 -6.92 22.39 5.14
C ILE A 105 -8.44 22.17 5.13
N ILE A 106 -9.03 21.77 6.25
CA ILE A 106 -10.49 21.62 6.41
C ILE A 106 -11.18 22.98 6.24
N GLY A 107 -10.64 24.01 6.88
CA GLY A 107 -11.16 25.38 6.77
C GLY A 107 -11.10 25.90 5.34
N GLN A 108 -10.01 25.64 4.63
CA GLN A 108 -9.87 26.03 3.23
C GLN A 108 -10.81 25.26 2.31
N PHE A 109 -10.96 23.96 2.52
CA PHE A 109 -11.88 23.12 1.75
C PHE A 109 -13.33 23.64 1.86
N ARG A 110 -13.73 24.09 3.06
CA ARG A 110 -15.04 24.72 3.27
C ARG A 110 -15.16 26.09 2.58
N LYS A 111 -14.09 26.91 2.58
CA LYS A 111 -14.06 28.20 1.86
C LYS A 111 -14.22 28.04 0.35
N MET A 112 -13.83 26.88 -0.20
CA MET A 112 -14.06 26.54 -1.61
C MET A 112 -15.52 26.16 -1.91
N GLY A 113 -16.40 26.13 -0.90
CA GLY A 113 -17.81 25.80 -1.05
C GLY A 113 -18.12 24.30 -0.94
N TYR A 114 -17.15 23.48 -0.52
CA TYR A 114 -17.40 22.05 -0.30
C TYR A 114 -17.81 21.75 1.14
N GLU A 115 -18.90 20.98 1.28
CA GLU A 115 -19.36 20.49 2.57
C GLU A 115 -18.64 19.19 2.94
N ILE A 116 -18.28 19.09 4.21
CA ILE A 116 -17.66 17.89 4.79
C ILE A 116 -18.72 17.21 5.64
N ASN A 117 -19.32 16.14 5.12
CA ASN A 117 -20.39 15.36 5.77
C ASN A 117 -19.88 14.40 6.84
N PHE A 118 -18.63 14.55 7.29
CA PHE A 118 -17.98 13.70 8.27
C PHE A 118 -17.16 14.52 9.27
N GLY A 119 -17.06 14.03 10.50
CA GLY A 119 -16.25 14.69 11.52
C GLY A 119 -14.75 14.68 11.19
N ALA A 120 -14.02 15.70 11.63
CA ALA A 120 -12.57 15.84 11.42
C ALA A 120 -11.76 14.61 11.91
N ASN A 121 -12.30 13.86 12.88
CA ASN A 121 -11.72 12.62 13.36
C ASN A 121 -11.54 11.55 12.27
N LYS A 122 -12.39 11.53 11.23
CA LYS A 122 -12.25 10.59 10.10
C LYS A 122 -11.08 10.92 9.17
N LEU A 123 -10.56 12.15 9.21
CA LEU A 123 -9.39 12.56 8.43
C LEU A 123 -8.09 12.33 9.20
N ARG A 124 -8.14 12.23 10.54
CA ARG A 124 -6.95 12.00 11.39
C ARG A 124 -6.29 10.65 11.17
N SER A 125 -7.02 9.66 10.66
CA SER A 125 -6.43 8.37 10.28
C SER A 125 -5.46 8.49 9.10
N GLY A 126 -5.57 9.56 8.30
CA GLY A 126 -4.82 9.72 7.07
C GLY A 126 -5.21 8.75 5.96
N SER A 127 -6.23 7.89 6.18
CA SER A 127 -6.70 6.89 5.23
C SER A 127 -8.21 6.68 5.35
N GLY A 128 -8.81 6.16 4.29
CA GLY A 128 -10.23 5.82 4.20
C GLY A 128 -10.99 6.70 3.20
N GLU A 129 -12.28 6.39 3.06
CA GLU A 129 -13.17 7.00 2.08
C GLU A 129 -13.22 8.54 2.22
N SER A 130 -13.30 9.04 3.45
CA SER A 130 -13.30 10.48 3.74
C SER A 130 -12.05 11.21 3.22
N VAL A 131 -10.89 10.58 3.32
CA VAL A 131 -9.61 11.14 2.87
C VAL A 131 -9.54 11.13 1.34
N VAL A 132 -9.89 10.00 0.72
CA VAL A 132 -9.90 9.86 -0.74
C VAL A 132 -10.90 10.82 -1.39
N TYR A 133 -12.10 10.96 -0.81
CA TYR A 133 -13.10 11.92 -1.25
C TYR A 133 -12.57 13.36 -1.20
N PHE A 134 -11.97 13.75 -0.07
CA PHE A 134 -11.42 15.09 0.13
C PHE A 134 -10.34 15.42 -0.93
N LEU A 135 -9.38 14.52 -1.11
CA LEU A 135 -8.32 14.69 -2.11
C LEU A 135 -8.86 14.74 -3.54
N ASN A 136 -9.86 13.90 -3.87
CA ASN A 136 -10.47 13.90 -5.19
C ASN A 136 -11.10 15.25 -5.55
N LYS A 137 -11.80 15.88 -4.61
CA LYS A 137 -12.45 17.19 -4.84
C LYS A 137 -11.44 18.30 -5.07
N ILE A 138 -10.34 18.32 -4.32
CA ILE A 138 -9.29 19.33 -4.53
C ILE A 138 -8.56 19.06 -5.85
N ALA A 139 -8.31 17.79 -6.20
CA ALA A 139 -7.71 17.43 -7.47
C ALA A 139 -8.59 17.86 -8.67
N ASP A 140 -9.91 17.77 -8.56
CA ASP A 140 -10.84 18.27 -9.58
C ASP A 140 -10.70 19.80 -9.77
N GLU A 141 -10.60 20.56 -8.68
CA GLU A 141 -10.39 22.01 -8.75
C GLU A 141 -9.01 22.39 -9.28
N ALA A 142 -7.98 21.66 -8.88
CA ALA A 142 -6.63 21.82 -9.44
C ALA A 142 -6.64 21.57 -10.95
N LEU A 143 -7.29 20.50 -11.42
CA LEU A 143 -7.39 20.19 -12.85
C LEU A 143 -8.10 21.29 -13.64
N LYS A 144 -9.22 21.79 -13.12
CA LYS A 144 -9.94 22.94 -13.73
C LYS A 144 -9.03 24.16 -13.87
N LYS A 145 -8.16 24.42 -12.88
CA LYS A 145 -7.25 25.57 -12.90
C LYS A 145 -6.08 25.39 -13.86
N THR A 146 -5.58 24.16 -14.01
CA THR A 146 -4.44 23.85 -14.87
C THR A 146 -4.74 23.88 -16.38
N ASN A 147 -6.01 24.08 -16.81
CA ASN A 147 -6.44 24.08 -18.21
C ASN A 147 -5.86 22.91 -19.00
N PHE A 148 -5.91 21.70 -18.42
CA PHE A 148 -5.35 20.51 -19.03
C PHE A 148 -5.92 20.29 -20.44
N THR A 149 -5.05 20.10 -21.42
CA THR A 149 -5.41 19.78 -22.80
C THR A 149 -4.84 18.43 -23.17
N TRP A 150 -5.69 17.56 -23.72
CA TRP A 150 -5.24 16.28 -24.26
C TRP A 150 -4.28 16.52 -25.42
N ARG A 151 -3.03 16.10 -25.25
CA ARG A 151 -2.08 16.06 -26.36
C ARG A 151 -2.46 14.90 -27.28
N ARG A 152 -2.34 15.11 -28.60
CA ARG A 152 -2.53 14.02 -29.56
C ARG A 152 -1.43 12.98 -29.33
N PRO A 153 -1.74 11.67 -29.34
CA PRO A 153 -0.72 10.64 -29.31
C PRO A 153 0.27 10.85 -30.47
N GLU A 154 1.56 10.96 -30.16
CA GLU A 154 2.60 10.93 -31.18
C GLU A 154 2.74 9.48 -31.63
N LYS A 155 2.49 9.23 -32.92
CA LYS A 155 2.72 7.91 -33.51
C LYS A 155 4.22 7.65 -33.39
N PRO A 156 4.67 6.51 -32.84
CA PRO A 156 6.08 6.13 -32.92
C PRO A 156 6.49 6.22 -34.38
N GLU A 157 7.63 6.85 -34.66
CA GLU A 157 8.19 6.84 -36.01
C GLU A 157 8.33 5.36 -36.42
N GLU A 158 7.71 5.00 -37.54
CA GLU A 158 7.90 3.68 -38.12
C GLU A 158 9.37 3.61 -38.52
N VAL A 159 10.20 2.95 -37.71
CA VAL A 159 11.53 2.54 -38.11
C VAL A 159 11.36 1.68 -39.36
N SER A 160 11.82 2.18 -40.50
CA SER A 160 11.89 1.39 -41.73
C SER A 160 12.72 0.15 -41.45
N ASP A 161 12.25 -1.02 -41.90
CA ASP A 161 12.96 -2.30 -41.76
C ASP A 161 14.40 -2.28 -42.33
N ASP A 162 14.76 -1.24 -43.10
CA ASP A 162 16.08 -1.02 -43.69
C ASP A 162 17.13 -0.47 -42.69
N ASP A 163 16.71 0.00 -41.51
CA ASP A 163 17.61 0.46 -40.43
C ASP A 163 17.80 -0.59 -39.32
N GLN A 164 17.28 -1.81 -39.49
CA GLN A 164 17.68 -2.91 -38.62
C GLN A 164 19.17 -3.20 -38.87
N PRO A 165 20.04 -3.16 -37.84
CA PRO A 165 21.38 -3.67 -38.01
C PRO A 165 21.24 -5.10 -38.52
N LYS A 166 21.91 -5.41 -39.63
CA LYS A 166 22.06 -6.81 -40.07
C LYS A 166 22.63 -7.56 -38.88
N ASP A 167 21.80 -8.39 -38.26
CA ASP A 167 22.23 -9.34 -37.24
C ASP A 167 23.31 -10.21 -37.89
N GLU A 168 24.57 -9.84 -37.69
CA GLU A 168 25.67 -10.78 -37.82
C GLU A 168 25.32 -11.90 -36.84
N GLU A 169 25.13 -13.11 -37.36
CA GLU A 169 24.92 -14.35 -36.61
C GLU A 169 26.07 -14.52 -35.60
N SER A 170 25.94 -13.85 -34.46
CA SER A 170 26.73 -14.13 -33.27
C SER A 170 26.01 -15.28 -32.58
N GLU A 171 26.52 -16.49 -32.79
CA GLU A 171 26.11 -17.64 -32.01
C GLU A 171 26.32 -17.31 -30.53
N VAL A 172 25.21 -17.06 -29.85
CA VAL A 172 25.17 -16.72 -28.44
C VAL A 172 25.50 -17.98 -27.64
N ASP A 173 26.73 -18.07 -27.13
CA ASP A 173 27.15 -19.14 -26.23
C ASP A 173 26.40 -19.01 -24.88
N MET A 174 25.31 -19.78 -24.75
CA MET A 174 24.42 -19.75 -23.59
C MET A 174 25.15 -19.96 -22.25
N ASN A 175 26.29 -20.67 -22.26
CA ASN A 175 27.05 -20.91 -21.04
C ASN A 175 27.69 -19.63 -20.47
N LYS A 176 28.02 -18.65 -21.33
CA LYS A 176 28.59 -17.36 -20.88
C LYS A 176 27.54 -16.41 -20.32
N ILE A 177 26.31 -16.49 -20.83
CA ILE A 177 25.18 -15.69 -20.32
C ILE A 177 24.82 -16.13 -18.90
N ASP A 178 24.79 -17.43 -18.64
CA ASP A 178 24.46 -17.97 -17.32
C ASP A 178 25.51 -17.56 -16.26
N GLU A 179 26.80 -17.57 -16.60
CA GLU A 179 27.86 -17.11 -15.69
C GLU A 179 27.84 -15.60 -15.45
N GLU A 180 27.61 -14.77 -16.48
CA GLU A 180 27.48 -13.32 -16.29
C GLU A 180 26.22 -12.95 -15.49
N MET A 181 25.10 -13.63 -15.74
CA MET A 181 23.84 -13.37 -15.03
C MET A 181 23.94 -13.82 -13.57
N PHE A 182 24.58 -14.95 -13.30
CA PHE A 182 24.85 -15.42 -11.93
C PHE A 182 25.78 -14.49 -11.17
N ASN A 183 26.87 -14.02 -11.80
CA ASN A 183 27.79 -13.06 -11.19
C ASN A 183 27.14 -11.69 -10.93
N LYS A 184 26.22 -11.25 -11.79
CA LYS A 184 25.50 -9.98 -11.61
C LYS A 184 24.43 -10.06 -10.53
N LEU A 185 23.82 -11.25 -10.33
CA LEU A 185 22.88 -11.49 -9.23
C LEU A 185 23.63 -11.62 -7.89
N SER A 186 24.77 -12.31 -7.85
CA SER A 186 25.55 -12.51 -6.62
C SER A 186 26.14 -11.19 -6.10
N LEU A 187 26.66 -10.34 -6.99
CA LEU A 187 27.15 -9.01 -6.63
C LEU A 187 26.05 -8.06 -6.12
N ARG A 188 24.78 -8.27 -6.53
CA ARG A 188 23.65 -7.47 -6.05
C ARG A 188 23.17 -7.90 -4.65
N ILE A 189 23.46 -9.13 -4.24
CA ILE A 189 23.12 -9.64 -2.91
C ILE A 189 24.14 -9.17 -1.86
N GLU A 190 25.41 -8.94 -2.23
CA GLU A 190 26.44 -8.49 -1.28
C GLU A 190 26.41 -6.98 -0.97
N SER A 191 25.67 -6.17 -1.74
CA SER A 191 25.61 -4.71 -1.56
C SER A 191 24.20 -4.17 -1.32
N LYS A 192 23.50 -4.66 -0.30
CA LYS A 192 22.56 -3.90 0.57
C LYS A 192 21.81 -4.87 1.48
N SER A 193 22.35 -5.05 2.68
CA SER A 193 21.60 -5.51 3.84
C SER A 193 20.71 -4.34 4.33
N ASP A 194 19.58 -4.11 3.64
CA ASP A 194 18.43 -3.41 4.20
C ASP A 194 17.18 -4.17 3.74
N ASP A 195 16.52 -4.81 4.69
CA ASP A 195 15.43 -5.77 4.51
C ASP A 195 14.28 -5.22 3.64
N ILE A 196 14.10 -5.77 2.44
CA ILE A 196 12.83 -5.67 1.72
C ILE A 196 11.86 -6.67 2.37
N VAL A 197 11.18 -6.22 3.43
CA VAL A 197 10.05 -6.94 4.02
C VAL A 197 8.87 -6.82 3.05
N ILE A 198 8.64 -7.87 2.26
CA ILE A 198 7.42 -8.01 1.45
C ILE A 198 6.26 -8.28 2.41
N HIS A 199 5.46 -7.26 2.72
CA HIS A 199 4.24 -7.40 3.52
C HIS A 199 3.07 -7.86 2.64
N PHE A 200 2.67 -9.13 2.76
CA PHE A 200 1.41 -9.62 2.21
C PHE A 200 0.25 -9.27 3.16
N PRO A 201 -0.84 -8.62 2.71
CA PRO A 201 -1.99 -8.38 3.58
C PRO A 201 -2.82 -9.65 3.68
N ILE A 202 -2.61 -10.41 4.75
CA ILE A 202 -3.43 -11.58 5.05
C ILE A 202 -4.45 -11.17 6.12
N GLN A 203 -5.71 -10.93 5.73
CA GLN A 203 -6.81 -11.05 6.69
C GLN A 203 -7.07 -12.54 6.95
N TYR A 204 -6.26 -13.14 7.84
CA TYR A 204 -6.62 -14.40 8.49
C TYR A 204 -7.11 -14.06 9.89
N LYS A 205 -8.39 -14.34 10.16
CA LYS A 205 -8.92 -14.34 11.52
C LYS A 205 -8.30 -15.54 12.26
N HIS A 206 -7.42 -15.27 13.21
CA HIS A 206 -6.93 -16.29 14.15
C HIS A 206 -8.12 -16.99 14.85
N PRO A 207 -8.13 -18.32 15.00
CA PRO A 207 -8.95 -18.96 16.01
C PRO A 207 -8.49 -18.47 17.39
N LYS A 208 -9.43 -17.94 18.19
CA LYS A 208 -9.17 -17.39 19.52
C LYS A 208 -8.68 -18.49 20.48
N LYS A 209 -7.40 -18.42 20.86
CA LYS A 209 -6.86 -18.53 22.24
C LYS A 209 -5.32 -18.43 22.17
N PRO A 210 -4.67 -17.49 22.89
CA PRO A 210 -3.23 -17.54 23.05
C PRO A 210 -2.87 -18.74 23.93
N VAL A 211 -2.06 -19.65 23.40
CA VAL A 211 -1.28 -20.55 24.24
C VAL A 211 -0.26 -19.66 24.95
N ASN A 212 -0.28 -19.63 26.28
CA ASN A 212 0.72 -18.92 27.07
C ASN A 212 2.10 -19.53 26.78
N LEU A 213 2.87 -18.91 25.89
CA LEU A 213 4.31 -19.09 25.89
C LEU A 213 4.87 -18.15 26.96
N THR A 214 5.36 -18.74 28.05
CA THR A 214 6.04 -18.04 29.12
C THR A 214 7.27 -17.33 28.56
N ASN A 215 7.27 -16.01 28.61
CA ASN A 215 8.43 -15.16 28.33
C ASN A 215 9.52 -15.44 29.38
N ASN A 216 10.49 -16.28 29.03
CA ASN A 216 11.79 -16.31 29.69
C ASN A 216 12.85 -15.94 28.65
N ASN A 217 12.97 -14.63 28.38
CA ASN A 217 14.11 -14.08 27.63
C ASN A 217 15.32 -13.96 28.55
N ASP A 218 15.83 -15.10 29.01
CA ASP A 218 17.11 -15.18 29.70
C ASP A 218 18.11 -15.90 28.79
N PHE A 219 18.90 -15.10 28.05
CA PHE A 219 19.90 -15.61 27.10
C PHE A 219 21.19 -16.09 27.78
N SER A 220 21.27 -16.02 29.11
CA SER A 220 22.51 -16.29 29.85
C SER A 220 22.92 -17.76 29.90
N ASN A 221 22.03 -18.70 29.56
CA ASN A 221 22.27 -20.14 29.65
C ASN A 221 21.78 -20.92 28.42
N LEU A 222 21.86 -20.34 27.22
CA LEU A 222 21.49 -21.03 25.99
C LEU A 222 22.65 -21.92 25.51
N THR A 223 22.51 -23.24 25.60
CA THR A 223 23.53 -24.14 25.07
C THR A 223 23.37 -24.28 23.55
N LEU A 224 24.45 -24.65 22.86
CA LEU A 224 24.44 -24.85 21.41
C LEU A 224 23.41 -25.92 20.98
N ASN A 225 23.15 -26.90 21.87
CA ASN A 225 22.16 -27.94 21.68
C ASN A 225 20.72 -27.43 21.79
N ASP A 226 20.47 -26.44 22.66
CA ASP A 226 19.14 -25.83 22.82
C ASP A 226 18.77 -25.01 21.59
N ILE A 227 19.74 -24.29 21.04
CA ILE A 227 19.59 -23.56 19.77
C ILE A 227 19.32 -24.54 18.64
N GLN A 228 20.11 -25.60 18.52
CA GLN A 228 19.94 -26.60 17.48
C GLN A 228 18.57 -27.29 17.56
N THR A 229 18.12 -27.62 18.77
CA THR A 229 16.81 -28.25 19.00
C THR A 229 15.66 -27.30 18.64
N THR A 230 15.79 -26.01 19.01
CA THR A 230 14.79 -24.99 18.68
C THR A 230 14.67 -24.79 17.17
N ILE A 231 15.80 -24.69 16.48
CA ILE A 231 15.86 -24.57 15.01
C ILE A 231 15.20 -25.79 14.36
N LEU A 232 15.54 -27.01 14.79
CA LEU A 232 14.95 -28.24 14.26
C LEU A 232 13.43 -28.31 14.48
N ASN A 233 12.93 -27.84 15.62
CA ASN A 233 11.50 -27.80 15.90
C ASN A 233 10.76 -26.78 15.02
N ILE A 234 11.37 -25.62 14.78
CA ILE A 234 10.82 -24.61 13.85
C ILE A 234 10.74 -25.19 12.43
N PHE A 235 11.80 -25.84 11.95
CA PHE A 235 11.79 -26.49 10.63
C PHE A 235 10.75 -27.60 10.52
N LYS A 236 10.60 -28.43 11.54
CA LYS A 236 9.54 -29.46 11.57
C LYS A 236 8.15 -28.84 11.49
N THR A 237 7.91 -27.77 12.24
CA THR A 237 6.61 -27.07 12.26
C THR A 237 6.31 -26.41 10.91
N ALA A 238 7.30 -25.80 10.28
CA ALA A 238 7.18 -25.23 8.94
C ALA A 238 6.86 -26.32 7.89
N LYS A 239 7.51 -27.48 8.00
CA LYS A 239 7.26 -28.62 7.10
C LYS A 239 5.83 -29.14 7.23
N THR A 240 5.34 -29.34 8.45
CA THR A 240 3.96 -29.80 8.68
C THR A 240 2.93 -28.81 8.12
N PHE A 241 3.19 -27.51 8.25
CA PHE A 241 2.32 -26.47 7.70
C PHE A 241 2.31 -26.48 6.17
N ILE A 242 3.48 -26.62 5.53
CA ILE A 242 3.58 -26.73 4.06
C ILE A 242 2.83 -27.96 3.56
N ASP A 243 2.91 -29.09 4.27
CA ASP A 243 2.19 -30.30 3.89
C ASP A 243 0.65 -30.12 4.06
N GLU A 244 0.20 -29.39 5.08
CA GLU A 244 -1.21 -29.00 5.24
C GLU A 244 -1.69 -28.07 4.10
N LEU A 245 -0.85 -27.15 3.63
CA LEU A 245 -1.17 -26.31 2.47
C LEU A 245 -1.27 -27.10 1.16
N LYS A 246 -0.48 -28.17 1.01
CA LYS A 246 -0.58 -29.10 -0.13
C LYS A 246 -1.86 -29.93 -0.08
N THR A 247 -2.24 -30.46 1.08
CA THR A 247 -3.45 -31.29 1.22
C THR A 247 -4.74 -30.48 1.03
N THR A 248 -4.76 -29.21 1.48
CA THR A 248 -5.92 -28.31 1.32
C THR A 248 -6.14 -27.81 -0.11
N GLY A 249 -5.19 -28.05 -1.03
CA GLY A 249 -5.27 -27.63 -2.43
C GLY A 249 -5.18 -26.11 -2.65
N LEU A 250 -4.93 -25.33 -1.60
CA LEU A 250 -4.82 -23.87 -1.64
C LEU A 250 -3.69 -23.40 -2.55
N LEU A 251 -2.59 -24.15 -2.61
CA LEU A 251 -1.46 -23.85 -3.48
C LEU A 251 -1.84 -23.94 -4.97
N LYS A 252 -2.60 -24.97 -5.35
CA LYS A 252 -3.10 -25.14 -6.73
C LYS A 252 -4.09 -24.03 -7.12
N ARG A 253 -4.97 -23.63 -6.20
CA ARG A 253 -5.96 -22.55 -6.46
C ARG A 253 -5.31 -21.19 -6.68
N ASN A 254 -4.09 -20.97 -6.17
CA ASN A 254 -3.34 -19.73 -6.31
C ASN A 254 -2.17 -19.84 -7.30
N ASN A 255 -2.19 -20.82 -8.22
CA ASN A 255 -1.16 -21.04 -9.23
C ASN A 255 0.28 -21.25 -8.69
N VAL A 256 0.43 -21.79 -7.48
CA VAL A 256 1.74 -22.13 -6.90
C VAL A 256 1.99 -23.63 -7.11
N TYR A 257 2.87 -23.97 -8.06
CA TYR A 257 3.06 -25.35 -8.52
C TYR A 257 4.40 -25.99 -8.12
N GLU A 258 5.39 -25.22 -7.65
CA GLU A 258 6.70 -25.76 -7.29
C GLU A 258 7.16 -25.28 -5.90
N LEU A 259 7.35 -26.24 -4.99
CA LEU A 259 7.94 -26.05 -3.66
C LEU A 259 9.23 -26.89 -3.50
N LYS A 260 9.80 -27.38 -4.61
CA LYS A 260 10.96 -28.29 -4.59
C LYS A 260 12.18 -27.67 -3.92
N GLU A 261 12.38 -26.36 -4.12
CA GLU A 261 13.48 -25.55 -3.57
C GLU A 261 13.56 -25.57 -2.03
N LEU A 262 12.43 -25.63 -1.31
CA LEU A 262 12.42 -25.60 0.16
C LEU A 262 12.80 -26.93 0.81
N SER A 263 12.76 -28.04 0.06
CA SER A 263 13.16 -29.35 0.57
C SER A 263 14.67 -29.58 0.55
N LEU A 264 15.40 -28.83 -0.28
CA LEU A 264 16.84 -29.01 -0.49
C LEU A 264 17.69 -28.37 0.61
N ALA A 265 17.19 -27.32 1.27
CA ALA A 265 17.89 -26.59 2.31
C ALA A 265 18.06 -27.37 3.65
N VAL A 266 17.58 -28.61 3.73
CA VAL A 266 17.63 -29.45 4.94
C VAL A 266 18.76 -30.50 4.88
N TYR A 267 19.47 -30.65 3.75
CA TYR A 267 20.46 -31.72 3.56
C TYR A 267 21.86 -31.27 3.10
N LYS A 268 22.33 -30.11 3.55
CA LYS A 268 23.76 -29.78 3.55
C LYS A 268 24.20 -29.30 4.92
#